data_AF-A0AA40FE03-F1
#
_entry.id   AF-A0AA40FE03-F1
#
_cell.length_a   1.000
_cell.length_b   1.000
_cell.length_c   1.000
_cell.angle_alpha   90.00
_cell.angle_beta   90.00
_cell.angle_gamma   90.00
#
_symmetry.space_group_name_H-M   'P 1'
#
loop_
_entity.id
_entity.type
_entity.pdbx_description
1 polymer ?
#
loop_
_entity_poly.entity_id
_entity_poly.type
_entity_poly.pdbx_seq_one_letter_code
_entity_poly.pdbx_strand_id
1 'polypeptide(L)'
;MNSSARLTEVHTDNTAIDYTVITLLITNKGSSSSSYRARITDCPKGVPVSWLNAESSTKTISPHRDRKVALNLNGRVSLNEFSCSGECRERQ
;
A
#
# COMPACT_ATOMS: atom_id res chain seq x y z
N MET A 1 22.74 -7.79 3.67
CA MET A 1 21.40 -8.41 3.54
C MET A 1 20.60 -7.54 2.59
N ASN A 2 20.25 -8.06 1.40
CA ASN A 2 19.55 -7.31 0.34
C ASN A 2 18.09 -7.77 0.29
N SER A 3 17.25 -7.11 1.07
CA SER A 3 15.82 -7.33 1.18
C SER A 3 15.10 -6.35 0.24
N SER A 4 15.05 -6.69 -1.05
CA SER A 4 14.33 -5.89 -2.04
C SER A 4 12.86 -6.32 -2.08
N ALA A 5 11.93 -5.37 -1.99
CA ALA A 5 10.51 -5.61 -2.24
C ALA A 5 9.99 -4.73 -3.37
N ARG A 6 8.98 -5.23 -4.08
CA ARG A 6 8.32 -4.50 -5.17
C ARG A 6 6.81 -4.56 -5.01
N LEU A 7 6.15 -3.43 -5.18
CA LEU A 7 4.70 -3.35 -5.39
C LEU A 7 4.41 -3.76 -6.84
N THR A 8 3.59 -4.79 -7.02
CA THR A 8 3.37 -5.41 -8.33
C THR A 8 1.95 -5.24 -8.86
N GLU A 9 0.99 -5.00 -7.97
CA GLU A 9 -0.40 -4.82 -8.34
C GLU A 9 -1.08 -3.89 -7.33
N VAL A 10 -1.95 -3.02 -7.83
CA VAL A 10 -2.77 -2.10 -7.04
C VAL A 10 -4.22 -2.29 -7.48
N HIS A 11 -5.08 -2.71 -6.55
CA HIS A 11 -6.51 -2.80 -6.77
C HIS A 11 -7.23 -1.85 -5.83
N THR A 12 -8.13 -1.02 -6.36
CA THR A 12 -8.88 -0.03 -5.59
C THR A 12 -10.35 -0.38 -5.62
N ASP A 13 -10.92 -0.64 -4.44
CA ASP A 13 -12.36 -0.78 -4.24
C ASP A 13 -12.90 0.49 -3.58
N ASN A 14 -13.80 1.20 -4.26
CA ASN A 14 -14.46 2.42 -3.78
C ASN A 14 -15.98 2.29 -3.91
N THR A 15 -16.52 1.14 -3.49
CA THR A 15 -17.97 0.86 -3.52
C THR A 15 -18.75 1.61 -2.44
N ALA A 16 -18.08 2.12 -1.41
CA ALA A 16 -18.67 2.89 -0.32
C ALA A 16 -18.27 4.38 -0.41
N ILE A 17 -19.23 5.28 -0.19
CA ILE A 17 -19.09 6.74 -0.44
C ILE A 17 -17.94 7.37 0.36
N ASP A 18 -17.63 6.83 1.53
CA ASP A 18 -16.67 7.35 2.49
C ASP A 18 -15.56 6.34 2.84
N TYR A 19 -15.43 5.28 2.06
CA TYR A 19 -14.51 4.20 2.35
C TYR A 19 -13.93 3.57 1.08
N THR A 20 -12.61 3.63 0.96
CA THR A 20 -11.85 3.03 -0.13
C THR A 20 -10.87 2.00 0.42
N VAL A 21 -10.81 0.82 -0.20
CA VAL A 21 -9.79 -0.20 0.11
C VAL A 21 -8.82 -0.29 -1.05
N ILE A 22 -7.54 -0.03 -0.78
CA ILE A 22 -6.46 -0.30 -1.73
C ILE A 22 -5.77 -1.61 -1.34
N THR A 23 -5.88 -2.61 -2.20
CA THR A 23 -5.14 -3.88 -2.06
C THR A 23 -3.86 -3.81 -2.88
N LEU A 24 -2.73 -4.07 -2.22
CA LEU A 24 -1.40 -4.04 -2.80
C LEU A 24 -0.76 -5.43 -2.76
N LEU A 25 -0.15 -5.86 -3.87
CA LEU A 25 0.66 -7.09 -3.91
C LEU A 25 2.14 -6.74 -3.69
N ILE A 26 2.69 -7.17 -2.55
CA ILE A 26 4.11 -7.02 -2.21
C ILE A 26 4.82 -8.32 -2.55
N THR A 27 5.86 -8.26 -3.38
CA THR A 27 6.77 -9.39 -3.65
C THR A 27 8.10 -9.19 -2.96
N ASN A 28 8.52 -10.13 -2.11
CA ASN A 28 9.88 -10.17 -1.57
C ASN A 28 10.82 -10.77 -2.62
N LYS A 29 11.76 -9.97 -3.13
CA LYS A 29 12.80 -10.38 -4.08
C LYS A 29 14.14 -10.71 -3.40
N GLY A 30 14.25 -10.47 -2.10
CA GLY A 30 15.42 -10.83 -1.30
C GLY A 30 15.54 -12.34 -1.08
N SER A 31 16.70 -12.75 -0.57
CA SER A 31 17.03 -14.14 -0.26
C SER A 31 16.69 -14.57 1.17
N SER A 32 16.18 -13.65 2.00
CA SER A 32 15.74 -13.92 3.38
C SER A 32 14.29 -13.48 3.60
N SER A 33 13.63 -14.09 4.58
CA SER A 33 12.32 -13.62 5.04
C SER A 33 12.48 -12.25 5.69
N SER A 34 11.59 -11.32 5.34
CA SER A 34 11.60 -9.95 5.82
C SER A 34 10.19 -9.44 6.05
N SER A 35 10.04 -8.48 6.95
CA SER A 35 8.75 -7.86 7.26
C SER A 35 8.56 -6.60 6.42
N TYR A 36 7.45 -6.51 5.72
CA TYR A 36 7.14 -5.39 4.82
C TYR A 36 5.82 -4.74 5.19
N ARG A 37 5.74 -3.45 4.89
CA ARG A 37 4.49 -2.70 4.88
C ARG A 37 4.47 -1.75 3.70
N ALA A 38 3.29 -1.46 3.21
CA ALA A 38 3.10 -0.49 2.15
C ALA A 38 2.45 0.78 2.70
N ARG A 39 2.71 1.90 2.04
CA ARG A 39 2.06 3.18 2.30
C ARG A 39 1.81 3.90 0.99
N ILE A 40 0.79 4.74 0.97
CA ILE A 40 0.59 5.69 -0.12
C ILE A 40 1.29 7.01 0.23
N THR A 41 1.89 7.65 -0.76
CA THR A 41 2.61 8.93 -0.66
C THR A 41 2.24 9.82 -1.84
N ASP A 42 2.66 11.09 -1.78
CA ASP A 42 2.54 12.05 -2.88
C ASP A 42 1.12 12.21 -3.45
N CYS A 43 0.11 12.04 -2.62
CA CYS A 43 -1.27 12.24 -3.03
C CYS A 43 -1.58 13.73 -3.28
N PRO A 44 -2.43 14.05 -4.27
CA PRO A 44 -2.76 15.43 -4.62
C PRO A 44 -3.59 16.11 -3.52
N LYS A 45 -3.60 17.45 -3.54
CA LYS A 45 -4.53 18.23 -2.70
C LYS A 45 -5.97 17.87 -3.08
N GLY A 46 -6.80 17.59 -2.08
CA GLY A 46 -8.20 17.18 -2.27
C GLY A 46 -8.49 15.73 -1.89
N VAL A 47 -7.46 14.89 -1.66
CA VAL A 47 -7.66 13.63 -0.95
C VAL A 47 -7.85 13.89 0.56
N PRO A 48 -8.57 13.01 1.29
CA PRO A 48 -8.71 13.14 2.74
C PRO A 48 -7.36 13.10 3.45
N VAL A 49 -7.21 13.90 4.52
CA VAL A 49 -5.96 13.97 5.31
C VAL A 49 -5.58 12.61 5.91
N SER A 50 -6.57 11.77 6.23
CA SER A 50 -6.40 10.39 6.68
C SER A 50 -5.60 9.52 5.71
N TRP A 51 -5.54 9.88 4.43
CA TRP A 51 -4.84 9.11 3.40
C TRP A 51 -3.34 9.45 3.35
N LEU A 52 -2.94 10.67 3.73
CA LEU A 52 -1.58 11.18 3.57
C LEU A 52 -0.51 10.40 4.35
N ASN A 53 -0.92 9.60 5.34
CA ASN A 53 -0.04 8.73 6.12
C ASN A 53 -0.62 7.33 6.30
N ALA A 54 -1.52 6.90 5.41
CA ALA A 54 -2.11 5.58 5.51
C ALA A 54 -1.06 4.51 5.22
N GLU A 55 -0.93 3.55 6.13
CA GLU A 55 -0.02 2.42 6.02
C GLU A 55 -0.79 1.11 6.16
N SER A 56 -0.37 0.09 5.41
CA SER A 56 -0.90 -1.25 5.54
C SER A 56 -0.42 -1.92 6.83
N SER A 57 -1.12 -2.99 7.24
CA SER A 57 -0.57 -3.90 8.24
C SER A 57 0.79 -4.45 7.80
N THR A 58 1.73 -4.61 8.74
CA THR A 58 3.01 -5.29 8.48
C THR A 58 2.78 -6.77 8.20
N LYS A 59 3.45 -7.32 7.18
CA LYS A 59 3.44 -8.74 6.84
C LYS A 59 4.86 -9.26 6.64
N THR A 60 5.16 -10.38 7.25
CA THR A 60 6.39 -11.14 6.97
C THR A 60 6.19 -11.96 5.70
N ILE A 61 7.12 -11.80 4.75
CA ILE A 61 7.07 -12.43 3.44
C ILE A 61 8.36 -13.22 3.24
N SER A 62 8.22 -14.51 2.94
CA SER A 62 9.34 -15.39 2.63
C SER A 62 10.05 -14.99 1.32
N PRO A 63 11.30 -15.43 1.11
CA PRO A 63 12.04 -15.16 -0.13
C PRO A 63 11.25 -15.57 -1.37
N HIS A 64 11.26 -14.72 -2.40
CA HIS A 64 10.63 -14.96 -3.71
C HIS A 64 9.12 -15.24 -3.64
N ARG A 65 8.44 -14.84 -2.56
CA ARG A 65 7.00 -14.95 -2.39
C ARG A 65 6.32 -13.60 -2.44
N ASP A 66 5.03 -13.64 -2.76
CA ASP A 66 4.13 -12.51 -2.74
C ASP A 66 3.12 -12.59 -1.59
N ARG A 67 2.68 -11.42 -1.12
CA ARG A 67 1.54 -11.29 -0.20
C ARG A 67 0.74 -10.05 -0.51
N LYS A 68 -0.58 -10.20 -0.46
CA LYS A 68 -1.54 -9.09 -0.52
C LYS A 68 -1.63 -8.41 0.84
N VAL A 69 -1.63 -7.08 0.82
CA VAL A 69 -1.92 -6.23 1.98
C VAL A 69 -3.00 -5.23 1.62
N ALA A 70 -3.85 -4.90 2.59
CA ALA A 70 -4.90 -3.91 2.42
C ALA A 70 -4.54 -2.60 3.14
N LEU A 71 -4.81 -1.48 2.47
CA LEU A 71 -4.87 -0.14 3.02
C LEU A 71 -6.34 0.27 3.07
N ASN A 72 -6.83 0.46 4.29
CA ASN A 72 -8.20 0.91 4.53
C ASN A 72 -8.17 2.44 4.64
N LEU A 73 -8.79 3.10 3.68
CA LEU A 73 -8.74 4.54 3.53
C LEU A 73 -10.13 5.12 3.78
N ASN A 74 -10.30 5.72 4.95
CA ASN A 74 -11.53 6.37 5.33
C ASN A 74 -11.55 7.81 4.79
N GLY A 75 -12.70 8.26 4.32
CA GLY A 75 -12.94 9.62 3.86
C GLY A 75 -13.44 9.66 2.43
N ARG A 76 -14.34 10.60 2.18
CA ARG A 76 -14.91 10.83 0.85
C ARG A 76 -13.92 11.55 -0.04
N VAL A 77 -13.61 10.96 -1.18
CA VAL A 77 -12.83 11.61 -2.24
C VAL A 77 -13.77 12.44 -3.11
N SER A 78 -13.51 13.75 -3.20
CA SER A 78 -14.27 14.69 -4.03
C SER A 78 -13.68 14.87 -5.44
N LEU A 79 -12.61 14.14 -5.75
CA LEU A 79 -11.92 14.15 -7.03
C LEU A 79 -12.48 13.04 -7.93
N ASN A 80 -12.71 13.36 -9.21
CA ASN A 80 -13.14 12.37 -10.21
C ASN A 80 -12.01 11.40 -10.58
N GLU A 81 -10.77 11.87 -10.55
CA GLU A 81 -9.56 11.08 -10.81
C GLU A 81 -8.40 11.67 -9.98
N PHE A 82 -7.54 10.81 -9.44
CA PHE A 82 -6.36 11.21 -8.69
C PHE A 82 -5.30 10.10 -8.77
N SER A 83 -4.03 10.49 -8.60
CA SER A 83 -2.90 9.55 -8.59
C SER A 83 -2.07 9.77 -7.33
N CYS A 84 -1.79 8.69 -6.59
CA CYS A 84 -0.83 8.67 -5.49
C CYS A 84 0.34 7.76 -5.84
N SER A 85 1.49 8.00 -5.23
CA SER A 85 2.63 7.08 -5.24
C SER A 85 2.43 5.97 -4.20
N GLY A 86 2.98 4.78 -4.47
CA GLY A 86 3.03 3.68 -3.50
C GLY A 86 4.46 3.37 -3.11
N GLU A 87 4.74 3.32 -1.81
CA GLU A 87 6.03 2.89 -1.29
C GLU A 87 5.89 1.59 -0.49
N CYS A 88 6.87 0.69 -0.63
CA CYS A 88 7.02 -0.47 0.24
C CYS A 88 8.27 -0.31 1.08
N ARG A 89 8.14 -0.47 2.40
CA ARG A 89 9.24 -0.37 3.35
C ARG A 89 9.43 -1.68 4.08
N GLU A 90 10.69 -2.10 4.18
CA GLU A 90 11.07 -3.16 5.11
C GLU A 90 11.05 -2.62 6.55
N ARG A 91 10.59 -3.44 7.48
CA ARG A 91 10.73 -3.25 8.92
C ARG A 91 11.76 -4.26 9.41
N GLN A 92 12.89 -3.75 9.90
CA GLN A 92 13.88 -4.50 10.67
C GLN A 92 13.39 -4.71 12.10
#